data_AF-A0A1M3DV48-F1
#
_entry.id   AF-A0A1M3DV48-F1
#
_cell.length_a   1.000
_cell.length_b   1.000
_cell.length_c   1.000
_cell.angle_alpha   90.00
_cell.angle_beta   90.00
_cell.angle_gamma   90.00
#
_symmetry.space_group_name_H-M   'P 1'
#
loop_
_entity.id
_entity.type
_entity.pdbx_description
1 polymer ?
#
loop_
_entity_poly.entity_id
_entity_poly.type
_entity_poly.pdbx_seq_one_letter_code
_entity_poly.pdbx_strand_id
1 'polypeptide(L)'
;MKEEIHNSAEEILQYLNELAGKRFKPIKSNLSPIIARLKDGYTVQELKEIVQVKTLDWKNNEQMNQHLCPTTLFRPSNADKYLNYILSIKENPKQYAKYFAKLNRTPGTASGANNPDDLAAMYGD
;
A
#
# COMPACT_ATOMS: atom_id res chain seq x y z
N MET A 1 21.29 1.95 -16.80
CA MET A 1 21.12 1.88 -15.33
C MET A 1 20.18 2.93 -14.74
N LYS A 2 20.44 4.25 -14.81
CA LYS A 2 19.52 5.25 -14.19
C LYS A 2 18.14 5.28 -14.85
N GLU A 3 18.08 5.06 -16.15
CA GLU A 3 16.86 5.07 -16.96
C GLU A 3 15.99 3.82 -16.73
N GLU A 4 16.61 2.64 -16.57
CA GLU A 4 15.90 1.39 -16.26
C GLU A 4 15.21 1.41 -14.89
N ILE A 5 15.88 1.98 -13.88
CA ILE A 5 15.30 2.14 -12.53
C ILE A 5 14.12 3.12 -12.57
N HIS A 6 14.20 4.16 -13.40
CA HIS A 6 13.12 5.12 -13.57
C HIS A 6 11.88 4.45 -14.19
N ASN A 7 12.05 3.76 -15.32
CA ASN A 7 10.97 3.03 -15.97
C ASN A 7 10.33 2.00 -15.03
N SER A 8 11.15 1.27 -14.26
CA SER A 8 10.68 0.33 -13.24
C SER A 8 9.86 1.02 -12.15
N ALA A 9 10.28 2.21 -11.70
CA ALA A 9 9.56 2.97 -10.69
C ALA A 9 8.22 3.50 -11.20
N GLU A 10 8.17 3.93 -12.47
CA GLU A 10 6.92 4.33 -13.13
C GLU A 10 5.95 3.15 -13.26
N GLU A 11 6.45 1.97 -13.62
CA GLU A 11 5.65 0.75 -13.72
C GLU A 11 5.04 0.37 -12.35
N ILE A 12 5.83 0.43 -11.27
CA ILE A 12 5.34 0.15 -9.90
C ILE A 12 4.29 1.20 -9.48
N LEU A 13 4.51 2.47 -9.82
CA LEU A 13 3.56 3.54 -9.52
C LEU A 13 2.23 3.34 -10.27
N GLN A 14 2.29 2.97 -11.55
CA GLN A 14 1.11 2.66 -12.34
C GLN A 14 0.35 1.48 -11.76
N TYR A 15 1.07 0.42 -11.35
CA TYR A 15 0.48 -0.74 -10.70
C TYR A 15 -0.23 -0.38 -9.38
N LEU A 16 0.37 0.48 -8.56
CA LEU A 16 -0.28 1.02 -7.36
C LEU A 16 -1.56 1.79 -7.70
N ASN A 17 -1.52 2.62 -8.74
CA ASN A 17 -2.69 3.39 -9.19
C ASN A 17 -3.85 2.47 -9.61
N GLU A 18 -3.56 1.45 -10.41
CA GLU A 18 -4.56 0.50 -10.90
C GLU A 18 -5.20 -0.30 -9.76
N LEU A 19 -4.40 -0.82 -8.83
CA LEU A 19 -4.92 -1.61 -7.71
C LEU A 19 -5.65 -0.75 -6.68
N ALA A 20 -5.07 0.39 -6.29
CA ALA A 20 -5.62 1.25 -5.26
C ALA A 20 -6.74 2.17 -5.78
N GLY A 21 -6.97 2.21 -7.10
CA GLY A 21 -7.92 3.14 -7.73
C GLY A 21 -7.49 4.60 -7.57
N LYS A 22 -6.18 4.86 -7.56
CA LYS A 22 -5.59 6.19 -7.38
C LYS A 22 -5.00 6.69 -8.69
N ARG A 23 -4.63 7.97 -8.72
CA ARG A 23 -4.08 8.67 -9.89
C ARG A 23 -2.82 9.46 -9.53
N PHE A 24 -1.89 8.83 -8.85
CA PHE A 24 -0.60 9.44 -8.54
C PHE A 24 0.19 9.69 -9.83
N LYS A 25 0.66 10.93 -10.01
CA LYS A 25 1.49 11.31 -11.15
C LYS A 25 2.92 10.78 -10.98
N PRO A 26 3.63 10.40 -12.06
CA PRO A 26 5.04 10.01 -12.04
C PRO A 26 5.96 11.23 -11.81
N ILE A 27 5.77 11.90 -10.68
CA ILE A 27 6.60 13.03 -10.26
C ILE A 27 7.67 12.55 -9.29
N LYS A 28 8.74 13.35 -9.17
CA LYS A 28 9.87 13.05 -8.28
C LYS A 28 9.45 12.66 -6.87
N SER A 29 8.44 13.30 -6.27
CA SER A 29 7.98 12.98 -4.91
C SER A 29 7.40 11.56 -4.77
N ASN A 30 6.77 11.04 -5.82
CA ASN A 30 6.17 9.70 -5.83
C ASN A 30 7.18 8.63 -6.28
N LEU A 31 8.06 8.97 -7.22
CA LEU A 31 9.06 8.04 -7.75
C LEU A 31 10.30 7.91 -6.85
N SER A 32 10.72 8.98 -6.18
CA SER A 32 11.91 8.95 -5.29
C SER A 32 11.89 7.82 -4.27
N PRO A 33 10.80 7.57 -3.52
CA PRO A 33 10.80 6.47 -2.55
C PRO A 33 10.89 5.09 -3.22
N ILE A 34 10.28 4.90 -4.40
CA ILE A 34 10.36 3.64 -5.16
C ILE A 34 11.79 3.42 -5.69
N ILE A 35 12.36 4.45 -6.33
CA ILE A 35 13.73 4.45 -6.86
C ILE A 35 14.74 4.17 -5.73
N ALA A 36 14.52 4.76 -4.54
CA ALA A 36 15.37 4.51 -3.39
C ALA A 36 15.36 3.03 -2.98
N ARG A 37 14.21 2.36 -2.98
CA ARG A 37 14.13 0.92 -2.69
C ARG A 37 14.81 0.06 -3.76
N LEU A 38 14.61 0.40 -5.04
CA LEU A 38 15.29 -0.31 -6.14
C LEU A 38 16.81 -0.20 -6.03
N LYS A 39 17.33 0.95 -5.57
CA LYS A 39 18.77 1.15 -5.31
C LYS A 39 19.28 0.43 -4.06
N ASP A 40 18.40 0.20 -3.08
CA ASP A 40 18.69 -0.52 -1.84
C ASP A 40 18.80 -2.04 -2.07
N GLY A 41 18.47 -2.52 -3.28
CA GLY A 41 18.56 -3.93 -3.68
C GLY A 41 17.22 -4.64 -3.82
N TYR A 42 16.09 -3.94 -3.65
CA TYR A 42 14.76 -4.53 -3.82
C TYR A 42 14.47 -4.78 -5.30
N THR A 43 13.82 -5.90 -5.57
CA THR A 43 13.34 -6.22 -6.92
C THR A 43 11.99 -5.54 -7.21
N VAL A 44 11.71 -5.32 -8.50
CA VAL A 44 10.42 -4.79 -8.97
C VAL A 44 9.27 -5.69 -8.49
N GLN A 45 9.49 -7.01 -8.49
CA GLN A 45 8.49 -7.98 -8.06
C GLN A 45 8.15 -7.82 -6.57
N GLU A 46 9.16 -7.71 -5.69
CA GLU A 46 8.93 -7.52 -4.25
C GLU A 46 8.16 -6.23 -3.96
N LEU A 47 8.48 -5.15 -4.67
CA LEU A 47 7.76 -3.88 -4.52
C LEU A 47 6.31 -3.99 -4.99
N LYS A 48 6.06 -4.71 -6.10
CA LYS A 48 4.68 -5.01 -6.56
C LYS A 48 3.91 -5.88 -5.56
N GLU A 49 4.55 -6.83 -4.90
CA GLU A 49 3.91 -7.66 -3.89
C GLU A 49 3.52 -6.85 -2.65
N ILE A 50 4.39 -5.95 -2.19
CA ILE A 50 4.07 -5.01 -1.10
C ILE A 50 2.85 -4.18 -1.47
N VAL A 51 2.83 -3.61 -2.69
CA VAL A 51 1.69 -2.85 -3.21
C VAL A 51 0.42 -3.70 -3.19
N GLN A 52 0.46 -4.90 -3.75
CA GLN A 52 -0.71 -5.78 -3.83
C GLN A 52 -1.27 -6.12 -2.45
N VAL A 53 -0.43 -6.58 -1.53
CA VAL A 53 -0.86 -6.99 -0.19
C VAL A 53 -1.41 -5.80 0.59
N LYS A 54 -0.72 -4.65 0.56
CA LYS A 54 -1.17 -3.46 1.28
C LYS A 54 -2.39 -2.81 0.69
N THR A 55 -2.51 -2.78 -0.63
CA THR A 55 -3.75 -2.34 -1.27
C THR A 55 -4.91 -3.23 -0.87
N LEU A 56 -4.77 -4.56 -0.87
CA LEU A 56 -5.86 -5.45 -0.43
C LEU A 56 -6.21 -5.27 1.05
N ASP A 57 -5.22 -5.04 1.91
CA ASP A 57 -5.41 -4.81 3.36
C ASP A 57 -6.09 -3.46 3.65
N TRP A 58 -5.70 -2.38 2.95
CA TRP A 58 -6.09 -1.01 3.29
C TRP A 58 -7.19 -0.44 2.41
N LYS A 59 -7.44 -1.01 1.22
CA LYS A 59 -8.45 -0.48 0.27
C LYS A 59 -9.86 -0.46 0.86
N ASN A 60 -10.19 -1.47 1.68
CA ASN A 60 -11.50 -1.58 2.33
C ASN A 60 -11.58 -0.85 3.69
N ASN A 61 -10.50 -0.21 4.13
CA ASN A 61 -10.45 0.49 5.41
C ASN A 61 -10.30 1.99 5.17
N GLU A 62 -11.34 2.77 5.49
CA GLU A 62 -11.41 4.21 5.19
C GLU A 62 -10.23 5.00 5.79
N GLN A 63 -9.82 4.66 7.02
CA GLN A 63 -8.70 5.33 7.68
C GLN A 63 -7.36 4.97 7.03
N MET A 64 -7.21 3.73 6.55
CA MET A 64 -5.93 3.26 5.99
C MET A 64 -5.78 3.55 4.50
N ASN A 65 -6.88 3.71 3.76
CA ASN A 65 -6.85 4.02 2.33
C ASN A 65 -6.11 5.33 2.02
N GLN A 66 -6.16 6.33 2.92
CA GLN A 66 -5.39 7.58 2.76
C GLN A 66 -3.87 7.35 2.78
N HIS A 67 -3.41 6.27 3.41
CA HIS A 67 -2.00 5.91 3.52
C HIS A 67 -1.50 5.04 2.37
N LEU A 68 -2.36 4.67 1.40
CA LEU A 68 -1.98 3.98 0.17
C LEU A 68 -1.26 4.92 -0.81
N CYS A 69 -0.09 5.40 -0.42
CA CYS A 69 0.76 6.26 -1.23
C CYS A 69 2.22 5.77 -1.24
N PRO A 70 2.99 6.08 -2.30
CA PRO A 70 4.37 5.59 -2.44
C PRO A 70 5.26 5.98 -1.25
N THR A 71 5.06 7.17 -0.69
CA THR A 71 5.85 7.68 0.44
C THR A 71 5.65 6.85 1.71
N THR A 72 4.44 6.36 1.96
CA THR A 72 4.13 5.54 3.15
C THR A 72 4.53 4.08 2.93
N LEU A 73 4.21 3.52 1.76
CA LEU A 73 4.47 2.12 1.44
C LEU A 73 5.97 1.82 1.34
N PHE A 74 6.73 2.69 0.68
CA PHE A 74 8.15 2.50 0.39
C PHE A 74 9.08 3.26 1.35
N ARG A 75 8.57 3.61 2.53
CA ARG A 75 9.41 4.12 3.63
C ARG A 75 10.39 3.02 4.05
N PRO A 76 11.68 3.31 4.29
CA PRO A 76 12.70 2.30 4.60
C PRO A 76 12.28 1.29 5.67
N SER A 77 11.78 1.76 6.81
CA SER A 77 11.35 0.90 7.91
C SER A 77 10.07 0.09 7.63
N ASN A 78 9.24 0.53 6.67
CA ASN A 78 7.99 -0.13 6.33
C ASN A 78 8.20 -1.19 5.25
N ALA A 79 8.98 -0.87 4.21
CA ALA A 79 9.24 -1.76 3.09
C ALA A 79 9.85 -3.10 3.56
N ASP A 80 10.89 -3.04 4.40
CA ASP A 80 11.53 -4.23 4.98
C ASP A 80 10.52 -5.05 5.81
N LYS A 81 9.75 -4.38 6.67
CA LYS A 81 8.72 -5.02 7.50
C LYS A 81 7.66 -5.72 6.66
N TYR A 82 7.22 -5.11 5.57
CA TYR A 82 6.19 -5.66 4.70
C TYR A 82 6.73 -6.83 3.87
N LEU A 83 7.97 -6.73 3.40
CA LEU A 83 8.62 -7.82 2.69
C LEU A 83 8.82 -9.04 3.59
N ASN A 84 9.40 -8.86 4.78
CA ASN A 84 9.55 -9.95 5.76
C ASN A 84 8.20 -10.58 6.13
N TYR A 85 7.16 -9.77 6.29
CA TYR A 85 5.81 -10.28 6.50
C TYR A 85 5.35 -11.16 5.33
N ILE A 86 5.50 -10.71 4.08
CA ILE A 86 5.14 -11.49 2.88
C ILE A 86 5.94 -12.79 2.81
N LEU A 87 7.25 -12.75 3.06
CA LEU A 87 8.12 -13.93 3.08
C LEU A 87 7.68 -14.95 4.13
N SER A 88 7.43 -14.51 5.37
CA SER A 88 6.94 -15.38 6.45
C SER A 88 5.64 -16.11 6.09
N ILE A 89 4.81 -15.44 5.28
CA ILE A 89 3.56 -16.02 4.80
C ILE A 89 3.78 -16.97 3.61
N LYS A 90 4.70 -16.65 2.68
CA LYS A 90 5.05 -17.55 1.58
C LYS A 90 5.60 -18.88 2.08
N GLU A 91 6.39 -18.85 3.15
CA GLU A 91 6.89 -20.06 3.81
C GLU A 91 5.77 -20.89 4.45
N ASN A 92 4.65 -20.26 4.82
CA ASN A 92 3.51 -20.90 5.45
C ASN A 92 2.20 -20.57 4.69
N PRO A 93 1.92 -21.24 3.55
CA PRO A 93 0.81 -20.87 2.66
C PRO A 93 -0.58 -20.93 3.35
N LYS A 94 -0.72 -21.76 4.39
CA LYS A 94 -1.92 -21.83 5.23
C LYS A 94 -2.22 -20.52 5.97
N GLN A 95 -1.19 -19.72 6.27
CA GLN A 95 -1.31 -18.42 6.92
C GLN A 95 -1.78 -17.33 5.94
N TYR A 96 -1.34 -17.39 4.67
CA TYR A 96 -1.80 -16.47 3.61
C TYR A 96 -3.31 -16.60 3.39
N ALA A 97 -3.78 -17.83 3.22
CA ALA A 97 -5.20 -18.11 3.03
C ALA A 97 -6.05 -17.63 4.21
N LYS A 98 -5.58 -17.83 5.45
CA LYS A 98 -6.26 -17.33 6.65
C LYS A 98 -6.28 -15.80 6.75
N TYR A 99 -5.22 -15.12 6.31
CA TYR A 99 -5.13 -13.66 6.33
C TYR A 99 -6.14 -13.02 5.37
N PHE A 100 -6.16 -13.40 4.09
CA PHE A 100 -7.16 -12.89 3.13
C PHE A 100 -8.59 -13.31 3.48
N ALA A 101 -8.78 -14.50 4.05
CA ALA A 101 -10.10 -14.92 4.54
C ALA A 101 -10.60 -14.05 5.71
N LYS A 102 -9.71 -13.52 6.55
CA LYS A 102 -10.07 -12.56 7.60
C LYS A 102 -10.35 -11.17 7.04
N LEU A 103 -9.59 -10.72 6.05
CA LEU A 103 -9.78 -9.39 5.43
C LEU A 103 -11.10 -9.27 4.66
N ASN A 104 -11.57 -10.36 4.04
CA ASN A 104 -12.84 -10.41 3.31
C ASN A 104 -14.05 -10.83 4.18
N ARG A 105 -13.84 -11.14 5.48
CA ARG A 105 -14.93 -11.19 6.46
C ARG A 105 -15.06 -9.80 7.04
N THR A 106 -16.03 -9.01 6.60
CA THR A 106 -16.48 -7.84 7.35
C THR A 106 -16.92 -8.31 8.74
N PRO A 107 -16.22 -7.96 9.85
CA PRO A 107 -16.95 -7.80 11.09
C PRO A 107 -17.61 -6.42 10.94
N GLY A 108 -18.87 -6.41 10.52
CA GLY A 108 -19.71 -5.27 10.87
C GLY A 108 -19.51 -5.01 12.37
N THR A 109 -19.14 -3.78 12.69
CA THR A 109 -19.15 -3.17 14.03
C THR A 109 -18.23 -3.79 15.09
N ALA A 110 -17.05 -3.21 15.28
CA ALA A 110 -16.46 -2.98 16.61
C ALA A 110 -15.38 -1.89 16.58
N SER A 111 -15.81 -0.65 16.89
CA SER A 111 -15.11 0.42 17.61
C SER A 111 -13.82 1.04 17.00
N GLY A 112 -13.70 2.33 16.72
CA GLY A 112 -14.52 3.48 17.12
C GLY A 112 -14.76 4.44 15.96
N ALA A 113 -16.03 4.67 15.65
CA ALA A 113 -16.47 5.94 15.13
C ALA A 113 -16.32 6.95 16.27
N ASN A 114 -15.34 7.84 16.18
CA ASN A 114 -15.44 9.09 16.90
C ASN A 114 -16.49 9.91 16.16
N ASN A 115 -17.71 9.87 16.69
CA ASN A 115 -18.89 10.73 16.49
C ASN A 115 -19.30 11.10 15.04
N PRO A 116 -20.53 10.75 14.61
CA PRO A 116 -21.09 11.14 13.32
C PRO A 116 -21.52 12.63 13.22
N ASP A 117 -21.13 13.48 14.17
CA ASP A 117 -21.57 14.89 14.25
C ASP A 117 -20.57 15.88 13.59
N ASP A 118 -19.32 15.47 13.34
CA ASP A 118 -18.24 16.39 12.90
C ASP A 118 -18.28 16.74 11.39
N LEU A 119 -19.10 16.04 10.60
CA LEU A 119 -19.22 16.28 9.16
C LEU A 119 -20.24 17.36 8.79
N ALA A 120 -21.08 17.80 9.74
CA ALA A 120 -22.11 18.82 9.50
C ALA A 120 -21.60 20.26 9.66
N ALA A 121 -20.36 20.47 10.10
CA ALA A 121 -19.83 21.81 10.41
C ALA A 121 -18.94 22.44 9.31
N MET A 122 -18.58 21.71 8.25
CA MET A 122 -17.67 22.23 7.21
C MET A 122 -18.39 22.79 5.96
N TYR A 123 -19.68 22.51 5.81
CA TYR A 123 -20.53 23.02 4.74
C TYR A 123 -21.91 23.38 5.32
N GLY A 124 -22.01 24.53 5.98
CA GLY A 124 -23.27 25.06 6.49
C GLY A 124 -23.36 26.57 6.26
N ASP A 125 -24.30 26.92 5.38
CA ASP A 125 -24.90 28.22 4.98
C ASP A 125 -24.00 29.44 4.70
#